data_AF-A0A9P5X929-F1
#
_entry.id   AF-A0A9P5X929-F1
#
_cell.length_a   1.000
_cell.length_b   1.000
_cell.length_c   1.000
_cell.angle_alpha   90.00
_cell.angle_beta   90.00
_cell.angle_gamma   90.00
#
_symmetry.space_group_name_H-M   'P 1'
#
loop_
_entity.id
_entity.type
_entity.pdbx_description
1 polymer ?
#
loop_
_entity_poly.entity_id
_entity_poly.type
_entity_poly.pdbx_seq_one_letter_code
_entity_poly.pdbx_strand_id
1 'polypeptide(L)'
;MYVDPLPTPYPHEEEDWQQSYQSMMQGCRAVPGTNPAKLREALEKMYNGDVDFDECVGPTGNSKVISVPLQKLDKCGVCAKTTALRLCSSCASAIYCSKECQRADWREHKLFCAQTQQVNLKVFYPFIAYLFDYLRHRGPKSGEDLPKNLDPFILSKFEQLGLGTRPHKSDFYLHPVFRHKILRAPAPGARKATPSENTLHHNVVLGEKHNVGLSRIPDPAKLSIWWRGKPPLVSIKLYLHALRETFILEITVTISLLLLSEVYSTHLSRGTSEGGPKTWKHRPCFRLEYGHSPVSDFGICKGRIRGKTNRVQTWTYYEPKTNTRTTVLDPDNHYWLYFRTIKGEEIILDCCSYSYGMETCVDASGCIKCLPSMFRHHGSARTPANFRTAQDADRQLYTLVEEKRFSVMHNTKLHKALSWEVFGGRREDQHAIVREFMTELQGKPVTLEQEDCVREFRTMGAMMLSQVLLGRHWKDWERPTVHSRDDCFDEGGSKRKEYMKGSPEDETCQTSFSGMLGLFSEALGIN
;
A
#
# COMPACT_ATOMS: atom_id res chain seq x y z
N MET A 1 -28.02 -32.30 -33.80
CA MET A 1 -29.18 -31.91 -32.96
C MET A 1 -29.38 -33.00 -31.94
N TYR A 2 -28.97 -32.78 -30.70
CA TYR A 2 -29.56 -33.31 -29.47
C TYR A 2 -28.88 -32.54 -28.33
N VAL A 3 -29.68 -31.80 -27.56
CA VAL A 3 -29.28 -31.01 -26.39
C VAL A 3 -29.82 -31.79 -25.20
N ASP A 4 -28.96 -32.16 -24.26
CA ASP A 4 -29.38 -32.72 -22.97
C ASP A 4 -30.01 -31.62 -22.09
N PRO A 5 -31.10 -31.92 -21.35
CA PRO A 5 -31.69 -30.96 -20.43
C PRO A 5 -30.91 -30.89 -19.10
N LEU A 6 -30.81 -29.68 -18.55
CA LEU A 6 -30.26 -29.41 -17.22
C LEU A 6 -31.08 -30.10 -16.11
N PRO A 7 -30.46 -30.51 -15.00
CA PRO A 7 -31.16 -31.19 -13.91
C PRO A 7 -32.02 -30.19 -13.11
N THR A 8 -33.22 -30.63 -12.73
CA THR A 8 -34.12 -29.93 -11.81
C THR A 8 -33.60 -29.96 -10.36
N PRO A 9 -33.86 -28.93 -9.54
CA PRO A 9 -33.41 -28.88 -8.16
C PRO A 9 -34.21 -29.83 -7.25
N TYR A 10 -33.55 -30.35 -6.22
CA TYR A 10 -34.06 -31.32 -5.25
C TYR A 10 -35.11 -30.71 -4.28
N PRO A 11 -36.08 -31.49 -3.76
CA PRO A 11 -37.23 -30.97 -2.98
C PRO A 11 -36.95 -30.67 -1.49
N HIS A 12 -35.70 -30.70 -1.02
CA HIS A 12 -35.39 -30.69 0.41
C HIS A 12 -35.14 -29.29 1.03
N GLU A 13 -35.23 -28.19 0.26
CA GLU A 13 -34.88 -26.84 0.76
C GLU A 13 -36.07 -26.04 1.34
N GLU A 14 -37.33 -26.43 1.06
CA GLU A 14 -38.51 -25.63 1.46
C GLU A 14 -38.86 -25.75 2.95
N GLU A 15 -38.65 -26.93 3.55
CA GLU A 15 -38.92 -27.16 4.99
C GLU A 15 -37.84 -26.51 5.89
N ASP A 16 -36.57 -26.56 5.48
CA ASP A 16 -35.45 -25.91 6.18
C ASP A 16 -35.57 -24.37 6.15
N TRP A 17 -36.11 -23.83 5.06
CA TRP A 17 -36.40 -22.41 4.95
C TRP A 17 -37.54 -22.00 5.88
N GLN A 18 -38.64 -22.75 5.94
CA GLN A 18 -39.75 -22.40 6.85
C GLN A 18 -39.33 -22.45 8.31
N GLN A 19 -38.49 -23.41 8.69
CA GLN A 19 -38.01 -23.54 10.07
C GLN A 19 -37.03 -22.41 10.44
N SER A 20 -36.12 -22.05 9.52
CA SER A 20 -35.21 -20.91 9.68
C SER A 20 -35.95 -19.56 9.70
N TYR A 21 -36.97 -19.40 8.87
CA TYR A 21 -37.85 -18.23 8.82
C TYR A 21 -38.64 -18.07 10.11
N GLN A 22 -39.22 -19.16 10.64
CA GLN A 22 -39.95 -19.15 11.92
C GLN A 22 -39.03 -18.79 13.09
N SER A 23 -37.80 -19.32 13.12
CA SER A 23 -36.79 -19.01 14.15
C SER A 23 -36.37 -17.54 14.11
N MET A 24 -36.13 -16.99 12.91
CA MET A 24 -35.76 -15.59 12.72
C MET A 24 -36.91 -14.64 13.09
N MET A 25 -38.16 -14.98 12.73
CA MET A 25 -39.34 -14.19 13.09
C MET A 25 -39.66 -14.23 14.58
N GLN A 26 -39.33 -15.31 15.29
CA GLN A 26 -39.43 -15.37 16.75
C GLN A 26 -38.39 -14.45 17.43
N GLY A 27 -37.18 -14.36 16.90
CA GLY A 27 -36.16 -13.41 17.36
C GLY A 27 -36.55 -11.93 17.15
N CYS A 28 -37.20 -11.61 16.02
CA CYS A 28 -37.61 -10.23 15.70
C CYS A 28 -38.83 -9.72 16.49
N ARG A 29 -39.71 -10.61 16.99
CA ARG A 29 -40.82 -10.21 17.87
C ARG A 29 -40.35 -9.70 19.24
N ALA A 30 -39.09 -9.92 19.62
CA ALA A 30 -38.50 -9.46 20.87
C ALA A 30 -37.97 -8.01 20.82
N VAL A 31 -38.00 -7.34 19.66
CA VAL A 31 -37.53 -5.96 19.49
C VAL A 31 -38.72 -4.99 19.52
N PRO A 32 -38.80 -4.07 20.51
CA PRO A 32 -39.88 -3.08 20.55
C PRO A 32 -39.78 -2.10 19.37
N GLY A 33 -40.88 -1.93 18.61
CA GLY A 33 -41.00 -0.93 17.54
C GLY A 33 -40.86 -1.46 16.11
N THR A 34 -40.52 -2.74 15.91
CA THR A 34 -40.48 -3.36 14.57
C THR A 34 -41.87 -3.78 14.09
N ASN A 35 -42.29 -3.28 12.91
CA ASN A 35 -43.54 -3.68 12.27
C ASN A 35 -43.35 -5.02 11.52
N PRO A 36 -43.95 -6.14 11.97
CA PRO A 36 -43.70 -7.46 11.41
C PRO A 36 -44.14 -7.61 9.95
N ALA A 37 -45.14 -6.83 9.51
CA ALA A 37 -45.64 -6.88 8.14
C ALA A 37 -44.63 -6.28 7.15
N LYS A 38 -43.97 -5.17 7.52
CA LYS A 38 -42.92 -4.54 6.69
C LYS A 38 -41.66 -5.40 6.60
N LEU A 39 -41.29 -6.09 7.68
CA LEU A 39 -40.14 -6.98 7.68
C LEU A 39 -40.40 -8.22 6.80
N ARG A 40 -41.60 -8.78 6.87
CA ARG A 40 -42.02 -9.89 6.01
C ARG A 40 -41.99 -9.50 4.53
N GLU A 41 -42.54 -8.34 4.19
CA GLU A 41 -42.52 -7.81 2.81
C GLU A 41 -41.08 -7.61 2.30
N ALA A 42 -40.16 -7.13 3.15
CA ALA A 42 -38.74 -6.97 2.79
C ALA A 42 -38.03 -8.32 2.58
N LEU A 43 -38.31 -9.32 3.41
CA LEU A 43 -37.72 -10.66 3.28
C LEU A 43 -38.25 -11.41 2.06
N GLU A 44 -39.54 -11.28 1.73
CA GLU A 44 -40.14 -11.84 0.52
C GLU A 44 -39.55 -11.18 -0.75
N LYS A 45 -39.31 -9.86 -0.72
CA LYS A 45 -38.62 -9.14 -1.81
C LYS A 45 -37.15 -9.53 -1.96
N MET A 46 -36.44 -9.82 -0.86
CA MET A 46 -35.06 -10.32 -0.89
C MET A 46 -34.96 -11.72 -1.50
N TYR A 47 -35.90 -12.61 -1.17
CA TYR A 47 -35.91 -13.98 -1.69
C TYR A 47 -36.23 -14.03 -3.19
N ASN A 48 -37.11 -13.12 -3.65
CA ASN A 48 -37.47 -13.00 -5.07
C ASN A 48 -36.46 -12.20 -5.91
N GLY A 49 -35.38 -11.68 -5.31
CA GLY A 49 -34.32 -10.95 -6.01
C GLY A 49 -34.68 -9.54 -6.47
N ASP A 50 -35.78 -8.97 -5.96
CA ASP A 50 -36.35 -7.71 -6.44
C ASP A 50 -35.78 -6.46 -5.73
N VAL A 51 -34.95 -6.61 -4.69
CA VAL A 51 -34.37 -5.48 -3.93
C VAL A 51 -32.90 -5.78 -3.58
N ASP A 52 -32.03 -4.83 -3.89
CA ASP A 52 -30.62 -4.85 -3.48
C ASP A 52 -30.54 -4.67 -1.95
N PHE A 53 -29.85 -5.59 -1.26
CA PHE A 53 -29.80 -5.70 0.20
C PHE A 53 -29.33 -4.40 0.90
N ASP A 54 -28.58 -3.56 0.18
CA ASP A 54 -28.06 -2.27 0.64
C ASP A 54 -29.15 -1.20 0.89
N GLU A 55 -30.37 -1.32 0.33
CA GLU A 55 -31.42 -0.29 0.52
C GLU A 55 -32.23 -0.49 1.82
N CYS A 56 -32.32 -1.72 2.32
CA CYS A 56 -33.14 -2.06 3.50
C CYS A 56 -32.34 -2.18 4.80
N VAL A 57 -31.03 -2.43 4.72
CA VAL A 57 -30.13 -2.49 5.87
C VAL A 57 -29.15 -1.33 5.75
N GLY A 58 -29.53 -0.15 6.27
CA GLY A 58 -28.60 0.99 6.36
C GLY A 58 -27.24 0.55 6.92
N PRO A 59 -26.12 1.16 6.49
CA PRO A 59 -24.79 0.57 6.52
C PRO A 59 -24.45 0.03 7.91
N THR A 60 -24.50 -1.30 8.03
CA THR A 60 -24.04 -2.01 9.23
C THR A 60 -22.52 -2.15 9.25
N GLY A 61 -21.84 -1.79 8.16
CA GLY A 61 -20.39 -1.68 8.06
C GLY A 61 -19.91 -0.22 8.01
N ASN A 62 -18.71 0.04 8.54
CA ASN A 62 -18.02 1.32 8.39
C ASN A 62 -17.77 1.58 6.90
N SER A 63 -18.43 2.59 6.33
CA SER A 63 -18.23 3.00 4.94
C SER A 63 -17.19 4.12 4.86
N LYS A 64 -16.29 4.01 3.87
CA LYS A 64 -15.32 5.02 3.48
C LYS A 64 -15.87 5.80 2.29
N VAL A 65 -15.92 7.11 2.43
CA VAL A 65 -16.22 8.00 1.29
C VAL A 65 -14.91 8.58 0.80
N ILE A 66 -14.51 8.22 -0.43
CA ILE A 66 -13.36 8.85 -1.08
C ILE A 66 -13.76 10.25 -1.54
N SER A 67 -13.04 11.26 -1.06
CA SER A 67 -13.24 12.66 -1.39
C SER A 67 -11.99 13.17 -2.07
N VAL A 68 -12.07 13.28 -3.40
CA VAL A 68 -10.96 13.76 -4.23
C VAL A 68 -10.89 15.30 -4.23
N PRO A 69 -9.68 15.88 -4.23
CA PRO A 69 -9.48 17.31 -4.32
C PRO A 69 -9.81 17.85 -5.72
N LEU A 70 -9.93 19.16 -5.82
CA LEU A 70 -10.20 19.87 -7.07
C LEU A 70 -9.03 19.73 -8.04
N GLN A 71 -9.35 19.46 -9.32
CA GLN A 71 -8.35 19.35 -10.39
C GLN A 71 -7.79 20.71 -10.82
N LYS A 72 -8.61 21.76 -10.74
CA LYS A 72 -8.30 23.13 -11.16
C LYS A 72 -9.09 24.15 -10.34
N LEU A 73 -8.62 25.40 -10.39
CA LEU A 73 -9.33 26.52 -9.79
C LEU A 73 -10.33 27.08 -10.79
N ASP A 74 -11.60 26.68 -10.67
CA ASP A 74 -12.65 27.05 -11.63
C ASP A 74 -13.33 28.39 -11.29
N LYS A 75 -13.96 28.46 -10.12
CA LYS A 75 -14.74 29.63 -9.69
C LYS A 75 -14.80 29.72 -8.18
N CYS A 76 -15.03 30.94 -7.68
CA CYS A 76 -15.32 31.19 -6.28
C CYS A 76 -16.59 30.44 -5.85
N GLY A 77 -16.53 29.70 -4.74
CA GLY A 77 -17.67 28.97 -4.18
C GLY A 77 -18.81 29.86 -3.69
N VAL A 78 -18.57 31.17 -3.51
CA VAL A 78 -19.55 32.12 -2.97
C VAL A 78 -20.15 33.02 -4.04
N CYS A 79 -19.32 33.66 -4.86
CA CYS A 79 -19.77 34.66 -5.84
C CYS A 79 -19.58 34.25 -7.30
N ALA A 80 -19.13 33.01 -7.55
CA ALA A 80 -18.89 32.44 -8.88
C ALA A 80 -17.89 33.18 -9.79
N LYS A 81 -17.21 34.24 -9.32
CA LYS A 81 -16.10 34.89 -10.06
C LYS A 81 -15.01 33.87 -10.38
N THR A 82 -14.37 34.02 -11.53
CA THR A 82 -13.31 33.12 -12.02
C THR A 82 -11.90 33.73 -11.94
N THR A 83 -11.79 34.96 -11.45
CA THR A 83 -10.52 35.70 -11.34
C THR A 83 -10.01 35.75 -9.89
N ALA A 84 -8.69 35.90 -9.74
CA ALA A 84 -8.02 36.02 -8.44
C ALA A 84 -8.35 34.90 -7.43
N LEU A 85 -8.56 33.68 -7.94
CA LEU A 85 -8.95 32.51 -7.15
C LEU A 85 -7.83 32.06 -6.21
N ARG A 86 -8.23 31.68 -5.01
CA ARG A 86 -7.37 31.22 -3.92
C ARG A 86 -8.04 30.05 -3.23
N LEU A 87 -7.24 29.11 -2.76
CA LEU A 87 -7.75 28.04 -1.91
C LEU A 87 -7.79 28.47 -0.46
N CYS A 88 -8.68 27.87 0.31
CA CYS A 88 -8.58 27.87 1.77
C CYS A 88 -7.19 27.33 2.17
N SER A 89 -6.40 28.13 2.88
CA SER A 89 -5.03 27.75 3.26
C SER A 89 -4.99 26.54 4.20
N SER A 90 -6.05 26.29 4.96
CA SER A 90 -6.10 25.20 5.94
C SER A 90 -6.50 23.86 5.32
N CYS A 91 -7.61 23.81 4.57
CA CYS A 91 -8.16 22.55 4.04
C CYS A 91 -7.87 22.32 2.55
N ALA A 92 -7.39 23.34 1.84
CA ALA A 92 -7.09 23.28 0.40
C ALA A 92 -8.26 22.85 -0.51
N SER A 93 -9.49 22.82 -0.01
CA SER A 93 -10.64 22.21 -0.70
C SER A 93 -11.71 23.20 -1.16
N ALA A 94 -11.75 24.41 -0.59
CA ALA A 94 -12.68 25.46 -1.01
C ALA A 94 -11.96 26.59 -1.76
N ILE A 95 -12.61 27.12 -2.81
CA ILE A 95 -12.08 28.20 -3.67
C ILE A 95 -12.80 29.52 -3.34
N TYR A 96 -12.03 30.58 -3.13
CA TYR A 96 -12.52 31.94 -2.93
C TYR A 96 -11.78 32.93 -3.83
N CYS A 97 -12.45 33.98 -4.30
CA CYS A 97 -11.77 35.08 -4.99
C CYS A 97 -11.19 36.12 -4.01
N SER A 98 -11.65 36.12 -2.75
CA SER A 98 -11.26 37.13 -1.75
C SER A 98 -11.49 36.66 -0.31
N LYS A 99 -10.92 37.39 0.67
CA LYS A 99 -11.10 37.10 2.10
C LYS A 99 -12.55 37.34 2.54
N GLU A 100 -13.26 38.23 1.89
CA GLU A 100 -14.66 38.54 2.16
C GLU A 100 -15.55 37.35 1.81
N CYS A 101 -15.32 36.73 0.63
CA CYS A 101 -16.01 35.49 0.26
C CYS A 101 -15.69 34.35 1.23
N GLN A 102 -14.43 34.20 1.63
CA GLN A 102 -14.05 33.20 2.63
C GLN A 102 -14.75 33.42 3.98
N ARG A 103 -14.85 34.68 4.45
CA ARG A 103 -15.54 35.02 5.70
C ARG A 103 -17.05 34.78 5.61
N ALA A 104 -17.66 35.06 4.45
CA ALA A 104 -19.08 34.80 4.22
C ALA A 104 -19.40 33.30 4.31
N ASP A 105 -18.54 32.44 3.75
CA ASP A 105 -18.68 30.98 3.80
C ASP A 105 -18.23 30.35 5.13
N TRP A 106 -17.51 31.10 5.99
CA TRP A 106 -16.82 30.54 7.15
C TRP A 106 -17.75 29.83 8.15
N ARG A 107 -18.99 30.30 8.33
CA ARG A 107 -19.94 29.69 9.27
C ARG A 107 -20.22 28.23 8.94
N GLU A 108 -20.32 27.91 7.66
CA GLU A 108 -20.58 26.56 7.14
C GLU A 108 -19.26 25.82 6.91
N HIS A 109 -18.30 26.47 6.25
CA HIS A 109 -17.02 25.88 5.88
C HIS A 109 -16.20 25.38 7.07
N LYS A 110 -16.21 26.08 8.21
CA LYS A 110 -15.38 25.74 9.38
C LYS A 110 -15.57 24.30 9.87
N LEU A 111 -16.77 23.75 9.71
CA LEU A 111 -17.12 22.39 10.16
C LEU A 111 -16.33 21.34 9.37
N PHE A 112 -16.25 21.50 8.05
CA PHE A 112 -15.47 20.63 7.17
C PHE A 112 -13.98 20.95 7.22
N CYS A 113 -13.64 22.25 7.30
CA CYS A 113 -12.25 22.72 7.28
C CYS A 113 -11.44 22.13 8.44
N ALA A 114 -12.02 22.10 9.66
CA ALA A 114 -11.36 21.54 10.85
C ALA A 114 -11.13 20.03 10.76
N GLN A 115 -11.87 19.34 9.89
CA GLN A 115 -11.76 17.89 9.69
C GLN A 115 -10.72 17.52 8.63
N THR A 116 -10.17 18.50 7.90
CA THR A 116 -9.18 18.23 6.84
C THR A 116 -7.77 18.55 7.33
N GLN A 117 -6.81 17.69 7.02
CA GLN A 117 -5.39 17.88 7.33
C GLN A 117 -4.53 17.75 6.08
N GLN A 118 -3.60 18.68 5.92
CA GLN A 118 -2.59 18.62 4.86
C GLN A 118 -1.39 17.77 5.30
N VAL A 119 -0.87 16.99 4.37
CA VAL A 119 0.29 16.12 4.51
C VAL A 119 1.30 16.52 3.44
N ASN A 120 2.41 17.12 3.87
CA ASN A 120 3.42 17.59 2.94
C ASN A 120 4.24 16.42 2.39
N LEU A 121 4.10 16.18 1.09
CA LEU A 121 4.73 15.07 0.38
C LEU A 121 6.27 15.13 0.47
N LYS A 122 6.88 16.32 0.59
CA LYS A 122 8.35 16.48 0.73
C LYS A 122 8.93 15.81 1.99
N VAL A 123 8.14 15.74 3.07
CA VAL A 123 8.55 15.08 4.32
C VAL A 123 7.91 13.70 4.47
N PHE A 124 6.83 13.43 3.72
CA PHE A 124 6.06 12.19 3.81
C PHE A 124 6.59 11.06 2.90
N TYR A 125 7.22 11.39 1.77
CA TYR A 125 7.70 10.37 0.83
C TYR A 125 8.72 9.35 1.41
N PRO A 126 9.56 9.65 2.43
CA PRO A 126 10.43 8.63 3.04
C PRO A 126 9.62 7.52 3.71
N PHE A 127 8.47 7.84 4.30
CA PHE A 127 7.55 6.84 4.82
C PHE A 127 6.92 6.01 3.69
N ILE A 128 6.57 6.63 2.55
CA ILE A 128 6.10 5.89 1.37
C ILE A 128 7.19 4.91 0.90
N ALA A 129 8.43 5.37 0.78
CA ALA A 129 9.57 4.53 0.41
C ALA A 129 9.84 3.40 1.42
N TYR A 130 9.71 3.68 2.71
CA TYR A 130 9.74 2.66 3.75
C TYR A 130 8.63 1.64 3.59
N LEU A 131 7.41 2.08 3.30
CA LEU A 131 6.28 1.18 3.10
C LEU A 131 6.50 0.26 1.88
N PHE A 132 7.12 0.76 0.80
CA PHE A 132 7.57 -0.07 -0.32
C PHE A 132 8.54 -1.17 0.14
N ASP A 133 9.60 -0.81 0.85
CA ASP A 133 10.64 -1.77 1.28
C ASP A 133 10.08 -2.75 2.34
N TYR A 134 9.25 -2.27 3.27
CA TYR A 134 8.58 -3.08 4.30
C TYR A 134 7.69 -4.17 3.69
N LEU A 135 6.84 -3.81 2.72
CA LEU A 135 5.94 -4.77 2.07
C LEU A 135 6.70 -5.85 1.30
N ARG A 136 7.83 -5.51 0.66
CA ARG A 136 8.74 -6.50 0.04
C ARG A 136 9.28 -7.49 1.05
N HIS A 137 9.75 -7.01 2.18
CA HIS A 137 10.33 -7.84 3.23
C HIS A 137 9.31 -8.69 3.95
N ARG A 138 8.07 -8.24 4.14
CA ARG A 138 7.05 -9.08 4.78
C ARG A 138 6.62 -10.21 3.84
N GLY A 139 6.33 -9.88 2.59
CA GLY A 139 5.76 -10.84 1.65
C GLY A 139 4.38 -11.36 2.03
N PRO A 140 3.77 -12.15 1.13
CA PRO A 140 2.63 -12.95 1.49
C PRO A 140 3.06 -14.04 2.47
N LYS A 141 2.34 -14.19 3.58
CA LYS A 141 2.67 -15.23 4.58
C LYS A 141 2.02 -16.56 4.18
N SER A 142 2.76 -17.66 4.26
CA SER A 142 2.13 -18.96 4.54
C SER A 142 1.58 -18.92 5.97
N GLY A 143 0.36 -19.42 6.20
CA GLY A 143 -0.45 -19.21 7.41
C GLY A 143 0.12 -19.65 8.78
N GLU A 144 1.40 -20.00 8.90
CA GLU A 144 1.98 -20.59 10.12
C GLU A 144 2.66 -19.58 11.07
N ASP A 145 2.97 -18.36 10.63
CA ASP A 145 3.81 -17.41 11.40
C ASP A 145 3.06 -16.17 11.92
N LEU A 146 1.83 -16.31 12.43
CA LEU A 146 1.26 -15.24 13.26
C LEU A 146 2.01 -15.21 14.61
N PRO A 147 2.50 -14.04 15.07
CA PRO A 147 3.14 -13.94 16.37
C PRO A 147 2.20 -14.48 17.45
N LYS A 148 2.67 -15.48 18.21
CA LYS A 148 1.89 -16.14 19.27
C LYS A 148 1.41 -15.20 20.38
N ASN A 149 1.96 -13.98 20.42
CA ASN A 149 1.67 -12.95 21.43
C ASN A 149 0.92 -11.74 20.84
N LEU A 150 0.26 -11.89 19.68
CA LEU A 150 -0.68 -10.87 19.25
C LEU A 150 -1.85 -10.81 20.23
N ASP A 151 -2.37 -9.60 20.43
CA ASP A 151 -3.56 -9.39 21.22
C ASP A 151 -4.72 -10.30 20.71
N PRO A 152 -5.47 -10.98 21.60
CA PRO A 152 -6.56 -11.89 21.22
C PRO A 152 -7.61 -11.26 20.30
N PHE A 153 -7.85 -9.95 20.38
CA PHE A 153 -8.76 -9.23 19.50
C PHE A 153 -8.16 -9.06 18.09
N ILE A 154 -6.86 -8.79 18.00
CA ILE A 154 -6.17 -8.74 16.70
C ILE A 154 -6.20 -10.13 16.06
N LEU A 155 -5.89 -11.19 16.83
CA LEU A 155 -6.01 -12.58 16.38
C LEU A 155 -7.43 -12.90 15.92
N SER A 156 -8.47 -12.54 16.69
CA SER A 156 -9.86 -12.79 16.30
C SER A 156 -10.23 -12.05 15.02
N LYS A 157 -9.70 -10.83 14.79
CA LYS A 157 -9.84 -10.13 13.50
C LYS A 157 -9.11 -10.88 12.38
N PHE A 158 -7.88 -11.34 12.58
CA PHE A 158 -7.14 -12.12 11.57
C PHE A 158 -7.88 -13.41 11.20
N GLU A 159 -8.48 -14.09 12.18
CA GLU A 159 -9.28 -15.29 12.00
C GLU A 159 -10.63 -15.01 11.30
N GLN A 160 -11.36 -13.97 11.73
CA GLN A 160 -12.60 -13.53 11.07
C GLN A 160 -12.38 -13.08 9.60
N LEU A 161 -11.20 -12.57 9.28
CA LEU A 161 -10.80 -12.21 7.91
C LEU A 161 -10.49 -13.44 7.03
N GLY A 162 -10.44 -14.64 7.62
CA GLY A 162 -10.13 -15.89 6.93
C GLY A 162 -8.73 -15.90 6.31
N LEU A 163 -7.77 -15.22 6.96
CA LEU A 163 -6.36 -15.17 6.54
C LEU A 163 -5.58 -16.46 6.90
N GLY A 164 -6.22 -17.44 7.53
CA GLY A 164 -5.57 -18.64 8.08
C GLY A 164 -5.74 -19.96 7.32
N THR A 165 -6.55 -20.05 6.26
CA THR A 165 -7.00 -21.39 5.77
C THR A 165 -6.71 -21.74 4.32
N ARG A 166 -6.10 -20.86 3.51
CA ARG A 166 -5.60 -21.29 2.19
C ARG A 166 -4.15 -21.76 2.34
N PRO A 167 -3.82 -23.01 1.97
CA PRO A 167 -2.43 -23.42 1.84
C PRO A 167 -1.80 -22.58 0.73
N HIS A 168 -1.17 -21.48 1.13
CA HIS A 168 -0.40 -20.66 0.22
C HIS A 168 0.76 -21.53 -0.25
N LYS A 169 0.85 -21.78 -1.57
CA LYS A 169 2.09 -22.25 -2.17
C LYS A 169 3.10 -21.10 -2.09
N SER A 170 3.65 -20.86 -0.90
CA SER A 170 4.63 -19.81 -0.55
C SER A 170 5.83 -19.80 -1.50
N ASP A 171 6.07 -20.95 -2.11
CA ASP A 171 7.05 -21.19 -3.13
C ASP A 171 6.92 -20.33 -4.41
N PHE A 172 5.73 -19.91 -4.85
CA PHE A 172 5.63 -19.18 -6.14
C PHE A 172 6.24 -17.76 -6.11
N TYR A 173 6.45 -17.24 -4.92
CA TYR A 173 6.81 -15.85 -4.67
C TYR A 173 8.29 -15.62 -4.38
N LEU A 174 9.04 -16.71 -4.25
CA LEU A 174 10.42 -16.62 -3.85
C LEU A 174 11.29 -16.42 -5.09
N HIS A 175 11.98 -15.28 -5.12
CA HIS A 175 12.97 -14.98 -6.13
C HIS A 175 13.91 -16.19 -6.33
N PRO A 176 14.19 -16.63 -7.58
CA PRO A 176 14.95 -17.87 -7.85
C PRO A 176 16.24 -17.96 -7.04
N VAL A 177 16.95 -16.84 -6.90
CA VAL A 177 18.19 -16.75 -6.13
C VAL A 177 18.09 -17.31 -4.72
N PHE A 178 16.96 -17.16 -4.01
CA PHE A 178 16.85 -17.54 -2.59
C PHE A 178 16.65 -19.03 -2.39
N ARG A 179 16.53 -19.81 -3.46
CA ARG A 179 16.44 -21.27 -3.41
C ARG A 179 17.76 -21.96 -3.68
N HIS A 180 18.76 -21.21 -4.12
CA HIS A 180 20.01 -21.74 -4.62
C HIS A 180 21.17 -21.15 -3.87
N LYS A 181 22.22 -21.97 -3.70
CA LYS A 181 23.52 -21.45 -3.32
C LYS A 181 24.08 -20.56 -4.44
N ILE A 182 24.71 -19.45 -4.09
CA ILE A 182 25.39 -18.58 -5.03
C ILE A 182 26.83 -19.05 -5.22
N LEU A 183 27.13 -19.50 -6.45
CA LEU A 183 28.48 -19.93 -6.82
C LEU A 183 29.34 -18.76 -7.27
N ARG A 184 28.75 -17.82 -8.01
CA ARG A 184 29.42 -16.61 -8.52
C ARG A 184 28.39 -15.52 -8.76
N ALA A 185 28.67 -14.30 -8.29
CA ALA A 185 27.89 -13.12 -8.61
C ALA A 185 28.79 -11.88 -8.69
N PRO A 186 28.55 -10.95 -9.62
CA PRO A 186 29.20 -9.65 -9.58
C PRO A 186 28.66 -8.83 -8.41
N ALA A 187 29.45 -7.86 -7.93
CA ALA A 187 29.02 -6.96 -6.88
C ALA A 187 27.97 -5.96 -7.39
N PRO A 188 26.75 -5.92 -6.81
CA PRO A 188 25.79 -4.88 -7.15
C PRO A 188 26.35 -3.50 -6.86
N GLY A 189 26.00 -2.54 -7.70
CA GLY A 189 26.08 -1.13 -7.36
C GLY A 189 26.22 -0.21 -8.55
N ALA A 190 26.23 1.09 -8.33
CA ALA A 190 26.22 2.08 -9.39
C ALA A 190 27.41 1.89 -10.35
N ARG A 191 27.15 2.05 -11.65
CA ARG A 191 28.16 2.02 -12.72
C ARG A 191 27.93 3.21 -13.63
N LYS A 192 28.97 3.99 -13.90
CA LYS A 192 28.87 5.16 -14.79
C LYS A 192 28.54 4.73 -16.21
N ALA A 193 27.67 5.47 -16.89
CA ALA A 193 27.35 5.27 -18.30
C ALA A 193 28.48 5.78 -19.21
N THR A 194 28.72 5.07 -20.30
CA THR A 194 29.50 5.54 -21.46
C THR A 194 28.54 5.83 -22.61
N PRO A 195 28.88 6.71 -23.58
CA PRO A 195 27.98 7.09 -24.66
C PRO A 195 27.44 5.93 -25.51
N SER A 196 28.13 4.79 -25.54
CA SER A 196 27.78 3.62 -26.36
C SER A 196 27.09 2.48 -25.58
N GLU A 197 26.94 2.55 -24.25
CA GLU A 197 26.42 1.44 -23.44
C GLU A 197 25.41 1.88 -22.36
N ASN A 198 24.12 1.84 -22.69
CA ASN A 198 23.05 2.27 -21.77
C ASN A 198 22.62 1.20 -20.76
N THR A 199 22.82 -0.08 -21.09
CA THR A 199 22.43 -1.22 -20.26
C THR A 199 23.63 -2.13 -19.97
N LEU A 200 23.76 -2.59 -18.72
CA LEU A 200 24.75 -3.55 -18.26
C LEU A 200 24.05 -4.85 -17.86
N HIS A 201 24.51 -5.97 -18.41
CA HIS A 201 23.96 -7.29 -18.13
C HIS A 201 24.88 -8.05 -17.17
N HIS A 202 24.33 -8.44 -16.02
CA HIS A 202 25.00 -9.24 -15.00
C HIS A 202 24.53 -10.69 -15.05
N ASN A 203 25.46 -11.61 -14.79
CA ASN A 203 25.17 -13.03 -14.70
C ASN A 203 25.49 -13.54 -13.29
N VAL A 204 24.48 -14.08 -12.61
CA VAL A 204 24.60 -14.77 -11.32
C VAL A 204 24.55 -16.27 -11.59
N VAL A 205 25.58 -17.00 -11.16
CA VAL A 205 25.66 -18.45 -11.32
C VAL A 205 25.12 -19.11 -10.04
N LEU A 206 24.00 -19.80 -10.21
CA LEU A 206 23.32 -20.56 -9.17
C LEU A 206 23.94 -21.95 -9.03
N GLY A 207 23.97 -22.44 -7.80
CA GLY A 207 24.43 -23.76 -7.42
C GLY A 207 23.26 -24.67 -7.04
N GLU A 208 23.54 -25.59 -6.11
CA GLU A 208 22.55 -26.56 -5.66
C GLU A 208 21.39 -25.87 -4.93
N LYS A 209 20.19 -26.45 -5.13
CA LYS A 209 19.00 -26.01 -4.40
C LYS A 209 19.17 -26.32 -2.91
N HIS A 210 18.63 -25.46 -2.07
CA HIS A 210 18.54 -25.68 -0.64
C HIS A 210 17.13 -25.41 -0.14
N ASN A 211 16.71 -26.14 0.89
CA ASN A 211 15.41 -25.98 1.53
C ASN A 211 15.43 -24.99 2.70
N VAL A 212 16.53 -24.27 2.87
CA VAL A 212 16.58 -23.20 3.86
C VAL A 212 15.63 -22.12 3.40
N GLY A 213 14.48 -22.03 4.05
CA GLY A 213 13.63 -20.85 3.99
C GLY A 213 14.46 -19.66 4.44
N LEU A 214 15.06 -18.96 3.48
CA LEU A 214 15.65 -17.67 3.74
C LEU A 214 14.48 -16.81 4.22
N SER A 215 14.53 -16.47 5.51
CA SER A 215 13.70 -15.39 6.00
C SER A 215 13.97 -14.20 5.10
N ARG A 216 12.94 -13.43 4.76
CA ARG A 216 13.11 -12.21 3.97
C ARG A 216 13.98 -11.16 4.68
N ILE A 217 14.29 -11.38 5.96
CA ILE A 217 15.38 -10.72 6.70
C ILE A 217 16.69 -11.49 6.49
N PRO A 218 17.79 -10.81 6.10
CA PRO A 218 19.10 -11.46 5.98
C PRO A 218 19.59 -11.94 7.35
N ASP A 219 19.44 -13.24 7.61
CA ASP A 219 20.00 -13.94 8.76
C ASP A 219 21.46 -14.33 8.44
N PRO A 220 22.47 -13.83 9.19
CA PRO A 220 23.87 -14.17 8.97
C PRO A 220 24.16 -15.68 8.93
N ALA A 221 23.46 -16.48 9.74
CA ALA A 221 23.63 -17.93 9.74
C ALA A 221 23.14 -18.53 8.41
N LYS A 222 21.96 -18.10 7.93
CA LYS A 222 21.41 -18.56 6.65
C LYS A 222 22.18 -18.02 5.43
N LEU A 223 22.79 -16.83 5.53
CA LEU A 223 23.62 -16.27 4.47
C LEU A 223 24.84 -17.14 4.16
N SER A 224 25.40 -17.85 5.15
CA SER A 224 26.51 -18.79 4.92
C SER A 224 26.09 -20.04 4.14
N ILE A 225 24.80 -20.39 4.17
CA ILE A 225 24.22 -21.48 3.36
C ILE A 225 23.95 -20.97 1.94
N TRP A 226 23.43 -19.76 1.84
CA TRP A 226 23.11 -19.10 0.58
C TRP A 226 24.35 -18.71 -0.23
N TRP A 227 25.46 -18.34 0.40
CA TRP A 227 26.69 -17.94 -0.28
C TRP A 227 27.77 -19.02 -0.23
N ARG A 228 28.59 -19.17 -1.28
CA ARG A 228 29.75 -20.06 -1.23
C ARG A 228 30.89 -19.46 -0.40
N GLY A 229 31.17 -20.05 0.75
CA GLY A 229 32.28 -19.66 1.63
C GLY A 229 31.84 -18.66 2.70
N LYS A 230 32.79 -17.93 3.30
CA LYS A 230 32.47 -16.86 4.26
C LYS A 230 31.74 -15.74 3.51
N PRO A 231 30.48 -15.39 3.86
CA PRO A 231 29.71 -14.41 3.12
C PRO A 231 30.40 -13.04 3.20
N PRO A 232 30.86 -12.48 2.08
CA PRO A 232 31.41 -11.13 2.04
C PRO A 232 30.27 -10.10 2.16
N LEU A 233 30.57 -8.83 2.49
CA LEU A 233 29.54 -7.77 2.54
C LEU A 233 28.73 -7.64 1.24
N VAL A 234 29.34 -7.97 0.11
CA VAL A 234 28.65 -8.01 -1.20
C VAL A 234 27.47 -9.00 -1.25
N SER A 235 27.48 -10.07 -0.44
CA SER A 235 26.34 -10.99 -0.39
C SER A 235 25.10 -10.29 0.16
N ILE A 236 25.25 -9.38 1.15
CA ILE A 236 24.12 -8.61 1.68
C ILE A 236 23.57 -7.65 0.62
N LYS A 237 24.44 -6.96 -0.13
CA LYS A 237 23.99 -6.10 -1.24
C LYS A 237 23.23 -6.91 -2.30
N LEU A 238 23.71 -8.11 -2.67
CA LEU A 238 23.01 -8.97 -3.63
C LEU A 238 21.68 -9.49 -3.07
N TYR A 239 21.63 -9.82 -1.79
CA TYR A 239 20.42 -10.26 -1.11
C TYR A 239 19.33 -9.18 -1.19
N LEU A 240 19.66 -7.95 -0.79
CA LEU A 240 18.76 -6.81 -0.83
C LEU A 240 18.35 -6.46 -2.27
N HIS A 241 19.30 -6.56 -3.20
CA HIS A 241 19.03 -6.36 -4.62
C HIS A 241 17.97 -7.34 -5.13
N ALA A 242 18.17 -8.66 -4.96
CA ALA A 242 17.23 -9.67 -5.42
C ALA A 242 15.86 -9.58 -4.73
N LEU A 243 15.83 -9.20 -3.45
CA LEU A 243 14.56 -8.94 -2.75
C LEU A 243 13.79 -7.80 -3.43
N ARG A 244 14.50 -6.75 -3.84
CA ARG A 244 13.94 -5.56 -4.51
C ARG A 244 13.57 -5.78 -5.98
N GLU A 245 13.94 -6.92 -6.57
CA GLU A 245 13.45 -7.34 -7.89
C GLU A 245 12.03 -7.92 -7.85
N THR A 246 11.49 -8.20 -6.66
CA THR A 246 10.17 -8.82 -6.51
C THR A 246 9.05 -7.80 -6.22
N PHE A 247 7.84 -8.16 -6.63
CA PHE A 247 6.59 -7.45 -6.32
C PHE A 247 6.53 -5.97 -6.73
N ILE A 248 7.28 -5.56 -7.77
CA ILE A 248 7.32 -4.15 -8.18
C ILE A 248 5.92 -3.65 -8.53
N LEU A 249 5.19 -4.40 -9.36
CA LEU A 249 3.84 -4.04 -9.79
C LEU A 249 2.87 -4.03 -8.62
N GLU A 250 2.82 -5.13 -7.87
CA GLU A 250 1.87 -5.39 -6.79
C GLU A 250 2.01 -4.34 -5.68
N ILE A 251 3.25 -4.00 -5.30
CA ILE A 251 3.49 -2.98 -4.29
C ILE A 251 3.18 -1.59 -4.82
N THR A 252 3.53 -1.26 -6.06
CA THR A 252 3.19 0.05 -6.65
C THR A 252 1.67 0.27 -6.69
N VAL A 253 0.92 -0.75 -7.12
CA VAL A 253 -0.55 -0.76 -7.09
C VAL A 253 -1.04 -0.61 -5.66
N THR A 254 -0.57 -1.45 -4.74
CA THR A 254 -0.97 -1.40 -3.33
C THR A 254 -0.80 -0.01 -2.73
N ILE A 255 0.37 0.60 -2.89
CA ILE A 255 0.68 1.92 -2.32
C ILE A 255 -0.25 2.97 -2.91
N SER A 256 -0.52 2.95 -4.22
CA SER A 256 -1.47 3.89 -4.83
C SER A 256 -2.89 3.74 -4.28
N LEU A 257 -3.36 2.49 -4.06
CA LEU A 257 -4.68 2.22 -3.48
C LEU A 257 -4.75 2.62 -2.00
N LEU A 258 -3.65 2.48 -1.26
CA LEU A 258 -3.52 2.93 0.13
C LEU A 258 -3.58 4.45 0.23
N LEU A 259 -2.85 5.17 -0.62
CA LEU A 259 -2.93 6.62 -0.67
C LEU A 259 -4.36 7.07 -0.96
N LEU A 260 -5.04 6.45 -1.92
CA LEU A 260 -6.43 6.77 -2.24
C LEU A 260 -7.39 6.50 -1.07
N SER A 261 -7.28 5.31 -0.47
CA SER A 261 -8.26 4.82 0.51
C SER A 261 -8.00 5.24 1.96
N GLU A 262 -6.80 5.71 2.30
CA GLU A 262 -6.43 6.16 3.66
C GLU A 262 -6.15 7.66 3.73
N VAL A 263 -5.55 8.26 2.68
CA VAL A 263 -5.30 9.70 2.68
C VAL A 263 -6.55 10.43 2.20
N TYR A 264 -7.13 10.00 1.08
CA TYR A 264 -8.23 10.71 0.42
C TYR A 264 -9.64 10.25 0.82
N SER A 265 -9.79 9.51 1.93
CA SER A 265 -11.10 9.09 2.42
C SER A 265 -11.51 9.82 3.70
N THR A 266 -12.82 9.93 3.92
CA THR A 266 -13.43 10.17 5.23
C THR A 266 -14.06 8.88 5.70
N HIS A 267 -13.83 8.50 6.96
CA HIS A 267 -14.57 7.39 7.57
C HIS A 267 -15.81 7.92 8.27
N LEU A 268 -16.90 7.19 8.08
CA LEU A 268 -18.00 7.13 9.02
C LEU A 268 -17.79 5.84 9.82
N SER A 269 -17.40 5.95 11.09
CA SER A 269 -17.34 4.80 11.99
C SER A 269 -18.45 4.87 13.03
N ARG A 270 -19.18 3.77 13.21
CA ARG A 270 -20.26 3.67 14.21
C ARG A 270 -19.63 3.45 15.58
N GLY A 271 -19.67 4.47 16.45
CA GLY A 271 -19.07 4.39 17.78
C GLY A 271 -19.65 3.22 18.60
N THR A 272 -18.76 2.44 19.19
CA THR A 272 -19.03 1.36 20.16
C THR A 272 -18.86 1.92 21.57
N SER A 273 -19.68 2.87 21.98
CA SER A 273 -19.79 3.18 23.42
C SER A 273 -20.67 2.12 24.06
N GLU A 274 -20.10 1.28 24.93
CA GLU A 274 -20.88 0.42 25.83
C GLU A 274 -21.86 1.30 26.63
N GLY A 275 -23.16 1.14 26.36
CA GLY A 275 -24.24 1.84 27.07
C GLY A 275 -24.61 3.25 26.56
N GLY A 276 -23.93 3.82 25.56
CA GLY A 276 -24.27 5.12 24.98
C GLY A 276 -24.96 5.04 23.61
N PRO A 277 -25.68 6.09 23.17
CA PRO A 277 -26.18 6.16 21.80
C PRO A 277 -24.99 6.08 20.82
N LYS A 278 -25.06 5.15 19.87
CA LYS A 278 -24.02 4.89 18.86
C LYS A 278 -23.87 6.11 17.96
N THR A 279 -22.96 7.02 18.28
CA THR A 279 -22.69 8.21 17.47
C THR A 279 -21.59 7.92 16.46
N TRP A 280 -21.77 8.40 15.22
CA TRP A 280 -20.77 8.28 14.19
C TRP A 280 -19.61 9.24 14.48
N LYS A 281 -18.37 8.75 14.62
CA LYS A 281 -17.19 9.61 14.74
C LYS A 281 -16.56 9.82 13.37
N HIS A 282 -16.42 11.08 12.97
CA HIS A 282 -15.71 11.45 11.75
C HIS A 282 -14.20 11.29 11.95
N ARG A 283 -13.55 10.50 11.09
CA ARG A 283 -12.08 10.53 10.98
C ARG A 283 -11.68 11.78 10.19
N PRO A 284 -10.57 12.46 10.57
CA PRO A 284 -10.03 13.52 9.74
C PRO A 284 -9.73 13.03 8.32
N CYS A 285 -10.00 13.88 7.33
CA CYS A 285 -9.62 13.65 5.95
C CYS A 285 -8.20 14.18 5.72
N PHE A 286 -7.36 13.44 5.01
CA PHE A 286 -5.99 13.87 4.75
C PHE A 286 -5.84 14.31 3.28
N ARG A 287 -4.91 15.21 3.01
CA ARG A 287 -4.67 15.71 1.65
C ARG A 287 -3.18 15.86 1.44
N LEU A 288 -2.64 15.21 0.42
CA LEU A 288 -1.25 15.45 0.05
C LEU A 288 -1.10 16.86 -0.52
N GLU A 289 0.00 17.51 -0.19
CA GLU A 289 0.44 18.75 -0.81
C GLU A 289 1.94 18.71 -1.12
N TYR A 290 2.36 19.55 -2.06
CA TYR A 290 3.75 19.78 -2.38
C TYR A 290 3.99 21.29 -2.47
N GLY A 291 4.88 21.84 -1.64
CA GLY A 291 5.18 23.28 -1.66
C GLY A 291 3.95 24.18 -1.45
N HIS A 292 3.05 23.81 -0.52
CA HIS A 292 1.74 24.44 -0.29
C HIS A 292 0.76 24.38 -1.47
N SER A 293 1.09 23.61 -2.51
CA SER A 293 0.18 23.32 -3.61
C SER A 293 -0.44 21.94 -3.38
N PRO A 294 -1.78 21.85 -3.24
CA PRO A 294 -2.45 20.57 -3.06
C PRO A 294 -2.22 19.64 -4.25
N VAL A 295 -2.02 18.36 -3.98
CA VAL A 295 -1.97 17.32 -5.01
C VAL A 295 -3.38 17.13 -5.55
N SER A 296 -3.57 17.43 -6.83
CA SER A 296 -4.84 17.38 -7.55
C SER A 296 -5.03 16.10 -8.35
N ASP A 297 -3.96 15.35 -8.60
CA ASP A 297 -3.99 14.01 -9.18
C ASP A 297 -2.75 13.21 -8.74
N PHE A 298 -2.89 11.89 -8.63
CA PHE A 298 -1.77 10.98 -8.51
C PHE A 298 -2.15 9.62 -9.10
N GLY A 299 -1.14 8.86 -9.46
CA GLY A 299 -1.35 7.53 -10.00
C GLY A 299 -0.06 6.81 -10.32
N ILE A 300 -0.14 5.89 -11.27
CA ILE A 300 0.96 5.05 -11.69
C ILE A 300 1.31 5.37 -13.14
N CYS A 301 2.59 5.52 -13.40
CA CYS A 301 3.10 5.49 -14.76
C CYS A 301 3.75 4.14 -15.02
N LYS A 302 3.55 3.65 -16.25
CA LYS A 302 4.26 2.51 -16.83
C LYS A 302 5.15 3.01 -17.96
N GLY A 303 6.34 2.47 -18.04
CA GLY A 303 7.20 2.66 -19.19
C GLY A 303 8.58 2.09 -18.97
N ARG A 304 9.60 2.80 -19.43
CA ARG A 304 10.97 2.27 -19.50
C ARG A 304 11.93 3.07 -18.65
N ILE A 305 12.91 2.39 -18.06
CA ILE A 305 14.06 3.01 -17.42
C ILE A 305 15.26 3.00 -18.37
N ARG A 306 15.95 4.14 -18.48
CA ARG A 306 17.12 4.32 -19.34
C ARG A 306 18.25 4.99 -18.57
N GLY A 307 19.47 4.51 -18.75
CA GLY A 307 20.63 5.11 -18.11
C GLY A 307 20.86 6.55 -18.60
N LYS A 308 21.33 7.44 -17.71
CA LYS A 308 21.76 8.80 -18.07
C LYS A 308 23.21 9.01 -17.63
N THR A 309 23.44 9.22 -16.34
CA THR A 309 24.81 9.21 -15.77
C THR A 309 25.21 7.82 -15.29
N ASN A 310 24.23 7.01 -14.87
CA ASN A 310 24.42 5.64 -14.45
C ASN A 310 23.84 4.69 -15.50
N ARG A 311 24.47 3.53 -15.68
CA ARG A 311 23.96 2.45 -16.52
C ARG A 311 22.78 1.77 -15.84
N VAL A 312 21.75 1.45 -16.61
CA VAL A 312 20.71 0.53 -16.18
C VAL A 312 21.30 -0.87 -16.11
N GLN A 313 21.10 -1.56 -15.01
CA GLN A 313 21.60 -2.92 -14.80
C GLN A 313 20.46 -3.93 -14.88
N THR A 314 20.72 -5.08 -15.49
CA THR A 314 19.79 -6.22 -15.55
C THR A 314 20.53 -7.48 -15.12
N TRP A 315 19.84 -8.38 -14.43
CA TRP A 315 20.44 -9.53 -13.78
C TRP A 315 19.82 -10.83 -14.28
N THR A 316 20.67 -11.72 -14.76
CA THR A 316 20.28 -13.04 -15.24
C THR A 316 20.82 -14.09 -14.28
N TYR A 317 19.91 -14.90 -13.76
CA TYR A 317 20.18 -15.99 -12.83
C TYR A 317 20.27 -17.29 -13.62
N TYR A 318 21.46 -17.89 -13.66
CA TYR A 318 21.77 -19.07 -14.46
C TYR A 318 21.96 -20.29 -13.57
N GLU A 319 21.18 -21.35 -13.77
CA GLU A 319 21.35 -22.66 -13.13
C GLU A 319 22.04 -23.63 -14.11
N PRO A 320 23.33 -23.99 -13.89
CA PRO A 320 24.08 -24.82 -14.83
C PRO A 320 23.54 -26.24 -14.97
N LYS A 321 23.03 -26.84 -13.89
CA LYS A 321 22.56 -28.24 -13.89
C LYS A 321 21.36 -28.45 -14.82
N THR A 322 20.44 -27.48 -14.87
CA THR A 322 19.23 -27.53 -15.70
C THR A 322 19.38 -26.71 -16.99
N ASN A 323 20.50 -26.00 -17.14
CA ASN A 323 20.75 -25.01 -18.18
C ASN A 323 19.64 -23.93 -18.27
N THR A 324 19.00 -23.58 -17.15
CA THR A 324 17.94 -22.57 -17.12
C THR A 324 18.50 -21.18 -16.84
N ARG A 325 17.92 -20.17 -17.49
CA ARG A 325 18.25 -18.75 -17.29
C ARG A 325 16.98 -17.99 -16.98
N THR A 326 17.01 -17.19 -15.92
CA THR A 326 15.87 -16.38 -15.52
C THR A 326 16.31 -14.94 -15.33
N THR A 327 15.62 -14.01 -16.00
CA THR A 327 15.77 -12.57 -15.81
C THR A 327 14.46 -12.08 -15.22
N VAL A 328 14.51 -11.50 -14.01
CA VAL A 328 13.30 -11.15 -13.26
C VAL A 328 12.77 -9.78 -13.67
N LEU A 329 13.67 -8.84 -13.94
CA LEU A 329 13.33 -7.47 -14.31
C LEU A 329 13.60 -7.18 -15.78
N ASP A 330 12.64 -6.47 -16.37
CA ASP A 330 12.73 -5.93 -17.71
C ASP A 330 12.76 -4.40 -17.62
N PRO A 331 13.85 -3.72 -18.05
CA PRO A 331 13.94 -2.27 -18.02
C PRO A 331 12.92 -1.57 -18.92
N ASP A 332 12.23 -2.30 -19.80
CA ASP A 332 11.12 -1.81 -20.61
C ASP A 332 9.75 -1.96 -19.93
N ASN A 333 9.71 -2.58 -18.76
CA ASN A 333 8.51 -2.78 -17.96
C ASN A 333 8.73 -2.28 -16.51
N HIS A 334 8.84 -0.96 -16.38
CA HIS A 334 9.05 -0.27 -15.11
C HIS A 334 7.83 0.53 -14.66
N TYR A 335 7.68 0.68 -13.35
CA TYR A 335 6.55 1.36 -12.73
C TYR A 335 7.01 2.37 -11.68
N TRP A 336 6.37 3.54 -11.66
CA TRP A 336 6.63 4.59 -10.68
C TRP A 336 5.35 5.36 -10.35
N LEU A 337 5.38 6.08 -9.24
CA LEU A 337 4.30 6.95 -8.83
C LEU A 337 4.52 8.35 -9.40
N TYR A 338 3.44 8.97 -9.88
CA TYR A 338 3.42 10.40 -10.20
C TYR A 338 2.42 11.11 -9.28
N PHE A 339 2.70 12.38 -9.02
CA PHE A 339 1.80 13.31 -8.34
C PHE A 339 1.78 14.61 -9.16
N ARG A 340 0.59 15.19 -9.29
CA ARG A 340 0.38 16.48 -9.94
C ARG A 340 -0.28 17.43 -8.95
N THR A 341 0.26 18.62 -8.79
CA THR A 341 -0.37 19.65 -7.97
C THR A 341 -1.44 20.41 -8.76
N ILE A 342 -2.34 21.10 -8.06
CA ILE A 342 -3.34 21.97 -8.71
C ILE A 342 -2.71 23.12 -9.52
N LYS A 343 -1.44 23.44 -9.26
CA LYS A 343 -0.64 24.40 -10.05
C LYS A 343 0.02 23.77 -11.28
N GLY A 344 -0.17 22.48 -11.50
CA GLY A 344 0.44 21.75 -12.62
C GLY A 344 1.88 21.29 -12.37
N GLU A 345 2.40 21.42 -11.14
CA GLU A 345 3.74 20.88 -10.83
C GLU A 345 3.66 19.36 -10.81
N GLU A 346 4.60 18.72 -11.51
CA GLU A 346 4.70 17.27 -11.55
C GLU A 346 5.86 16.78 -10.67
N ILE A 347 5.55 15.79 -9.86
CA ILE A 347 6.47 15.12 -8.93
C ILE A 347 6.46 13.63 -9.28
N ILE A 348 7.65 13.04 -9.36
CA ILE A 348 7.83 11.60 -9.57
C ILE A 348 8.48 11.02 -8.32
N LEU A 349 7.95 9.87 -7.88
CA LEU A 349 8.55 9.03 -6.85
C LEU A 349 8.79 7.63 -7.41
N ASP A 350 10.06 7.28 -7.54
CA ASP A 350 10.50 5.95 -7.99
C ASP A 350 11.21 5.21 -6.85
N CYS A 351 10.54 4.22 -6.27
CA CYS A 351 11.07 3.36 -5.21
C CYS A 351 11.64 2.02 -5.74
N CYS A 352 11.69 1.85 -7.06
CA CYS A 352 11.95 0.57 -7.73
C CYS A 352 13.25 0.59 -8.55
N SER A 353 13.80 1.77 -8.83
CA SER A 353 15.02 1.95 -9.62
C SER A 353 16.30 1.33 -9.02
N TYR A 354 16.32 1.02 -7.71
CA TYR A 354 17.49 0.41 -7.06
C TYR A 354 17.92 -0.91 -7.70
N SER A 355 16.95 -1.73 -8.10
CA SER A 355 17.20 -3.01 -8.76
C SER A 355 17.78 -2.86 -10.17
N TYR A 356 17.76 -1.65 -10.73
CA TYR A 356 18.43 -1.31 -11.97
C TYR A 356 19.79 -0.63 -11.76
N GLY A 357 20.34 -0.68 -10.53
CA GLY A 357 21.62 -0.07 -10.19
C GLY A 357 21.56 1.41 -9.80
N MET A 358 20.37 1.93 -9.52
CA MET A 358 20.17 3.30 -9.05
C MET A 358 20.15 3.34 -7.52
N GLU A 359 21.32 3.38 -6.91
CA GLU A 359 21.52 3.27 -5.45
C GLU A 359 21.11 4.52 -4.65
N THR A 360 20.17 5.33 -5.15
CA THR A 360 19.66 6.46 -4.37
C THR A 360 18.72 5.96 -3.29
N CYS A 361 19.04 6.30 -2.05
CA CYS A 361 18.25 5.94 -0.87
C CYS A 361 17.89 7.19 -0.07
N VAL A 362 16.79 7.11 0.67
CA VAL A 362 16.35 8.11 1.62
C VAL A 362 16.44 7.56 3.05
N ASP A 363 16.86 8.38 4.00
CA ASP A 363 16.81 8.04 5.42
C ASP A 363 15.37 8.19 5.95
N ALA A 364 14.72 7.07 6.21
CA ALA A 364 13.40 6.94 6.81
C ALA A 364 13.44 6.71 8.33
N SER A 365 14.60 6.76 8.98
CA SER A 365 14.74 6.47 10.42
C SER A 365 13.84 7.35 11.30
N GLY A 366 13.65 8.62 10.94
CA GLY A 366 12.72 9.53 11.62
C GLY A 366 11.27 9.03 11.57
N CYS A 367 10.85 8.45 10.44
CA CYS A 367 9.52 7.88 10.28
C CYS A 367 9.35 6.60 11.08
N ILE A 368 10.37 5.73 11.08
CA ILE A 368 10.30 4.38 11.67
C ILE A 368 10.24 4.44 13.20
N LYS A 369 10.95 5.39 13.82
CA LYS A 369 10.98 5.54 15.29
C LYS A 369 9.59 5.76 15.90
N CYS A 370 8.69 6.41 15.16
CA CYS A 370 7.32 6.65 15.59
C CYS A 370 6.40 5.43 15.42
N LEU A 371 6.83 4.38 14.71
CA LEU A 371 5.99 3.21 14.45
C LEU A 371 6.03 2.21 15.62
N PRO A 372 4.97 1.44 15.86
CA PRO A 372 5.01 0.25 16.70
C PRO A 372 6.11 -0.75 16.30
N SER A 373 6.68 -1.48 17.26
CA SER A 373 7.78 -2.43 17.03
C SER A 373 7.49 -3.47 15.95
N MET A 374 6.24 -3.95 15.86
CA MET A 374 5.80 -4.90 14.84
C MET A 374 5.96 -4.39 13.40
N PHE A 375 6.00 -3.05 13.22
CA PHE A 375 6.17 -2.37 11.95
C PHE A 375 7.60 -1.89 11.73
N ARG A 376 8.53 -2.12 12.66
CA ARG A 376 9.95 -1.78 12.51
C ARG A 376 10.69 -2.99 11.94
N HIS A 377 11.13 -2.90 10.70
CA HIS A 377 11.88 -3.98 10.06
C HIS A 377 13.39 -3.92 10.40
N HIS A 378 14.06 -5.08 10.44
CA HIS A 378 15.52 -5.15 10.61
C HIS A 378 16.23 -4.51 9.40
N GLY A 379 17.13 -3.57 9.64
CA GLY A 379 17.92 -2.94 8.57
C GLY A 379 17.09 -2.19 7.54
N SER A 380 16.28 -1.22 7.97
CA SER A 380 15.30 -0.59 7.08
C SER A 380 15.24 0.94 7.19
N ALA A 381 16.26 1.59 7.79
CA ALA A 381 16.33 3.05 7.78
C ALA A 381 16.56 3.61 6.37
N ARG A 382 17.46 3.00 5.59
CA ARG A 382 17.78 3.47 4.26
C ARG A 382 16.97 2.74 3.21
N THR A 383 15.97 3.44 2.67
CA THR A 383 15.00 2.87 1.75
C THR A 383 15.21 3.44 0.35
N PRO A 384 15.10 2.63 -0.72
CA PRO A 384 15.22 3.13 -2.08
C PRO A 384 14.16 4.17 -2.39
N ALA A 385 14.59 5.34 -2.83
CA ALA A 385 13.68 6.37 -3.30
C ALA A 385 14.42 7.36 -4.20
N ASN A 386 13.86 7.60 -5.37
CA ASN A 386 14.22 8.73 -6.20
C ASN A 386 13.00 9.65 -6.29
N PHE A 387 13.01 10.71 -5.48
CA PHE A 387 11.98 11.73 -5.42
C PHE A 387 12.46 12.95 -6.19
N ARG A 388 11.74 13.32 -7.26
CA ARG A 388 12.19 14.33 -8.23
C ARG A 388 11.06 15.20 -8.74
N THR A 389 11.43 16.42 -9.09
CA THR A 389 10.57 17.41 -9.73
C THR A 389 11.19 17.90 -11.05
N ALA A 390 10.47 18.74 -11.78
CA ALA A 390 11.00 19.40 -12.98
C ALA A 390 12.32 20.17 -12.72
N GLN A 391 12.53 20.67 -11.49
CA GLN A 391 13.75 21.39 -11.09
C GLN A 391 14.98 20.47 -10.97
N ASP A 392 14.78 19.16 -10.88
CA ASP A 392 15.85 18.19 -10.65
C ASP A 392 16.39 17.55 -11.95
N ALA A 393 15.97 18.04 -13.13
CA ALA A 393 16.27 17.43 -14.43
C ALA A 393 17.77 17.18 -14.69
N ASP A 394 18.63 18.10 -14.24
CA ASP A 394 20.09 18.03 -14.44
C ASP A 394 20.78 17.04 -13.51
N ARG A 395 20.16 16.67 -12.39
CA ARG A 395 20.72 15.77 -11.37
C ARG A 395 20.29 14.31 -11.54
N GLN A 396 19.56 14.00 -12.61
CA GLN A 396 18.99 12.67 -12.81
C GLN A 396 20.04 11.64 -13.21
N LEU A 397 20.10 10.54 -12.44
CA LEU A 397 21.00 9.42 -12.72
C LEU A 397 20.55 8.58 -13.94
N TYR A 398 19.25 8.62 -14.22
CA TYR A 398 18.55 7.87 -15.25
C TYR A 398 17.32 8.63 -15.72
N THR A 399 16.84 8.29 -16.91
CA THR A 399 15.62 8.83 -17.51
C THR A 399 14.50 7.79 -17.39
N LEU A 400 13.29 8.26 -17.13
CA LEU A 400 12.07 7.46 -17.27
C LEU A 400 11.36 7.88 -18.55
N VAL A 401 11.11 6.90 -19.42
CA VAL A 401 10.34 7.09 -20.65
C VAL A 401 8.94 6.59 -20.38
N GLU A 402 8.02 7.51 -20.13
CA GLU A 402 6.61 7.19 -19.91
C GLU A 402 5.96 6.66 -21.19
N GLU A 403 5.24 5.54 -21.08
CA GLU A 403 4.45 4.98 -22.17
C GLU A 403 2.95 5.09 -21.91
N LYS A 404 2.55 4.83 -20.66
CA LYS A 404 1.17 4.90 -20.21
C LYS A 404 1.09 5.49 -18.82
N ARG A 405 0.00 6.20 -18.55
CA ARG A 405 -0.29 6.81 -17.26
C ARG A 405 -1.70 6.47 -16.84
N PHE A 406 -1.84 6.10 -15.57
CA PHE A 406 -3.09 5.67 -14.97
C PHE A 406 -3.36 6.53 -13.74
N SER A 407 -4.33 7.44 -13.83
CA SER A 407 -4.79 8.18 -12.65
C SER A 407 -5.49 7.22 -11.71
N VAL A 408 -4.97 7.11 -10.50
CA VAL A 408 -5.61 6.34 -9.43
C VAL A 408 -6.60 7.24 -8.70
N MET A 409 -6.22 8.50 -8.44
CA MET A 409 -7.07 9.46 -7.76
C MET A 409 -8.42 9.65 -8.47
N HIS A 410 -8.47 9.74 -9.80
CA HIS A 410 -9.71 10.02 -10.53
C HIS A 410 -10.39 8.79 -11.13
N ASN A 411 -9.94 7.59 -10.77
CA ASN A 411 -10.59 6.35 -11.20
C ASN A 411 -11.81 6.05 -10.31
N THR A 412 -13.00 6.37 -10.81
CA THR A 412 -14.26 6.20 -10.05
C THR A 412 -14.64 4.74 -9.82
N LYS A 413 -14.17 3.80 -10.66
CA LYS A 413 -14.32 2.36 -10.38
C LYS A 413 -13.53 1.99 -9.12
N LEU A 414 -12.28 2.46 -9.02
CA LEU A 414 -11.47 2.25 -7.81
C LEU A 414 -12.11 2.91 -6.57
N HIS A 415 -12.82 4.04 -6.71
CA HIS A 415 -13.54 4.64 -5.58
C HIS A 415 -14.59 3.67 -5.00
N LYS A 416 -15.35 3.01 -5.88
CA LYS A 416 -16.33 2.00 -5.48
C LYS A 416 -15.67 0.76 -4.88
N ALA A 417 -14.56 0.31 -5.46
CA ALA A 417 -13.83 -0.85 -4.95
C ALA A 417 -13.20 -0.61 -3.56
N LEU A 418 -12.90 0.66 -3.22
CA LEU A 418 -12.19 1.05 -2.01
C LEU A 418 -13.08 1.73 -0.96
N SER A 419 -14.39 1.83 -1.18
CA SER A 419 -15.35 2.49 -0.28
C SER A 419 -15.65 1.68 0.99
N TRP A 420 -15.02 0.52 1.17
CA TRP A 420 -15.18 -0.33 2.34
C TRP A 420 -13.86 -0.46 3.10
N GLU A 421 -13.96 -0.76 4.39
CA GLU A 421 -12.76 -0.99 5.21
C GLU A 421 -11.89 -2.08 4.62
N VAL A 422 -10.58 -1.92 4.79
CA VAL A 422 -9.57 -2.90 4.34
C VAL A 422 -9.75 -4.25 5.04
N PHE A 423 -10.45 -4.26 6.17
CA PHE A 423 -10.80 -5.43 6.97
C PHE A 423 -12.26 -5.90 6.74
N GLY A 424 -12.96 -5.37 5.73
CA GLY A 424 -14.31 -5.78 5.36
C GLY A 424 -14.32 -6.99 4.43
N GLY A 425 -15.46 -7.70 4.39
CA GLY A 425 -15.64 -8.96 3.67
C GLY A 425 -15.37 -8.89 2.15
N ARG A 426 -15.05 -10.09 1.62
CA ARG A 426 -14.63 -10.39 0.25
C ARG A 426 -15.78 -10.21 -0.75
N ARG A 427 -16.04 -8.99 -1.20
CA ARG A 427 -16.96 -8.83 -2.34
C ARG A 427 -16.18 -9.03 -3.64
N GLU A 428 -16.56 -10.04 -4.43
CA GLU A 428 -15.89 -10.39 -5.69
C GLU A 428 -15.95 -9.22 -6.70
N ASP A 429 -16.99 -8.38 -6.64
CA ASP A 429 -17.11 -7.20 -7.50
C ASP A 429 -15.98 -6.18 -7.27
N GLN A 430 -15.59 -5.94 -6.01
CA GLN A 430 -14.47 -5.05 -5.67
C GLN A 430 -13.14 -5.63 -6.13
N HIS A 431 -12.96 -6.93 -5.93
CA HIS A 431 -11.78 -7.67 -6.38
C HIS A 431 -11.66 -7.64 -7.91
N ALA A 432 -12.77 -7.83 -8.63
CA ALA A 432 -12.82 -7.75 -10.07
C ALA A 432 -12.39 -6.37 -10.59
N ILE A 433 -12.78 -5.27 -9.93
CA ILE A 433 -12.35 -3.93 -10.30
C ILE A 433 -10.83 -3.75 -10.12
N VAL A 434 -10.26 -4.22 -9.01
CA VAL A 434 -8.80 -4.15 -8.78
C VAL A 434 -8.06 -5.02 -9.80
N ARG A 435 -8.58 -6.21 -10.10
CA ARG A 435 -8.04 -7.13 -11.11
C ARG A 435 -8.10 -6.52 -12.52
N GLU A 436 -9.19 -5.84 -12.86
CA GLU A 436 -9.35 -5.08 -14.12
C GLU A 436 -8.29 -3.98 -14.22
N PHE A 437 -8.17 -3.15 -13.17
CA PHE A 437 -7.19 -2.06 -13.13
C PHE A 437 -5.75 -2.57 -13.27
N MET A 438 -5.40 -3.63 -12.54
CA MET A 438 -4.08 -4.24 -12.64
C MET A 438 -3.84 -4.84 -14.04
N THR A 439 -4.85 -5.49 -14.64
CA THR A 439 -4.79 -6.06 -16.00
C THR A 439 -4.52 -4.97 -17.04
N GLU A 440 -5.23 -3.84 -16.95
CA GLU A 440 -5.04 -2.68 -17.82
C GLU A 440 -3.61 -2.13 -17.69
N LEU A 441 -3.14 -2.00 -16.46
CA LEU A 441 -1.84 -1.46 -16.14
C LEU A 441 -0.70 -2.36 -16.65
N GLN A 442 -0.74 -3.68 -16.40
CA GLN A 442 0.31 -4.57 -16.90
C GLN A 442 0.15 -4.95 -18.38
N GLY A 443 -1.05 -4.84 -18.94
CA GLY A 443 -1.37 -5.19 -20.33
C GLY A 443 -1.56 -6.70 -20.57
N LYS A 444 -1.75 -7.48 -19.50
CA LYS A 444 -1.99 -8.93 -19.52
C LYS A 444 -2.87 -9.34 -18.34
N PRO A 445 -3.60 -10.47 -18.42
CA PRO A 445 -4.42 -10.95 -17.31
C PRO A 445 -3.62 -11.09 -16.01
N VAL A 446 -4.20 -10.61 -14.92
CA VAL A 446 -3.64 -10.72 -13.56
C VAL A 446 -3.84 -12.14 -13.06
N THR A 447 -2.78 -12.72 -12.49
CA THR A 447 -2.88 -14.04 -11.87
C THR A 447 -3.51 -13.91 -10.48
N LEU A 448 -4.14 -14.97 -9.98
CA LEU A 448 -4.74 -14.99 -8.64
C LEU A 448 -3.69 -14.67 -7.56
N GLU A 449 -2.44 -15.08 -7.81
CA GLU A 449 -1.31 -14.83 -6.94
C GLU A 449 -0.98 -13.34 -6.80
N GLN A 450 -0.97 -12.61 -7.92
CA GLN A 450 -0.72 -11.16 -7.91
C GLN A 450 -1.84 -10.42 -7.18
N GLU A 451 -3.09 -10.83 -7.38
CA GLU A 451 -4.24 -10.28 -6.67
C GLU A 451 -4.15 -10.53 -5.16
N ASP A 452 -3.85 -11.76 -4.75
CA ASP A 452 -3.67 -12.13 -3.35
C ASP A 452 -2.54 -11.30 -2.69
N CYS A 453 -1.44 -11.07 -3.41
CA CYS A 453 -0.35 -10.20 -2.94
C CYS A 453 -0.83 -8.76 -2.69
N VAL A 454 -1.53 -8.15 -3.64
CA VAL A 454 -2.05 -6.78 -3.50
C VAL A 454 -3.02 -6.69 -2.32
N ARG A 455 -3.88 -7.70 -2.14
CA ARG A 455 -4.80 -7.78 -1.00
C ARG A 455 -4.03 -7.77 0.32
N GLU A 456 -3.08 -8.68 0.48
CA GLU A 456 -2.32 -8.82 1.74
C GLU A 456 -1.48 -7.58 2.05
N PHE A 457 -0.81 -7.05 1.03
CA PHE A 457 -0.02 -5.83 1.17
C PHE A 457 -0.91 -4.63 1.52
N ARG A 458 -2.12 -4.53 0.96
CA ARG A 458 -3.07 -3.48 1.30
C ARG A 458 -3.50 -3.58 2.76
N THR A 459 -3.81 -4.77 3.26
CA THR A 459 -4.17 -4.96 4.68
C THR A 459 -3.06 -4.50 5.60
N MET A 460 -1.82 -4.93 5.35
CA MET A 460 -0.67 -4.55 6.19
C MET A 460 -0.32 -3.08 6.07
N GLY A 461 -0.31 -2.54 4.86
CA GLY A 461 0.01 -1.14 4.65
C GLY A 461 -1.06 -0.19 5.18
N ALA A 462 -2.34 -0.57 5.15
CA ALA A 462 -3.42 0.21 5.74
C ALA A 462 -3.28 0.31 7.26
N MET A 463 -2.94 -0.79 7.95
CA MET A 463 -2.65 -0.75 9.38
C MET A 463 -1.55 0.27 9.69
N MET A 464 -0.42 0.18 8.98
CA MET A 464 0.73 1.06 9.23
C MET A 464 0.44 2.52 8.90
N LEU A 465 -0.12 2.79 7.71
CA LEU A 465 -0.45 4.13 7.26
C LEU A 465 -1.51 4.77 8.16
N SER A 466 -2.50 4.01 8.63
CA SER A 466 -3.52 4.50 9.54
C SER A 466 -2.94 4.98 10.87
N GLN A 467 -1.98 4.23 11.45
CA GLN A 467 -1.28 4.65 12.67
C GLN A 467 -0.54 5.97 12.48
N VAL A 468 0.21 6.11 11.38
CA VAL A 468 0.89 7.36 11.03
C VAL A 468 -0.10 8.52 10.89
N LEU A 469 -1.20 8.29 10.18
CA LEU A 469 -2.21 9.32 9.89
C LEU A 469 -2.98 9.76 11.14
N LEU A 470 -3.39 8.82 11.99
CA LEU A 470 -4.13 9.10 13.22
C LEU A 470 -3.23 9.72 14.29
N GLY A 471 -2.01 9.20 14.47
CA GLY A 471 -1.02 9.71 15.41
C GLY A 471 -0.38 11.03 14.99
N ARG A 472 -0.66 11.52 13.77
CA ARG A 472 -0.10 12.77 13.22
C ARG A 472 1.43 12.81 13.15
N HIS A 473 2.07 11.65 13.10
CA HIS A 473 3.54 11.51 13.24
C HIS A 473 4.33 12.27 12.17
N TRP A 474 3.77 12.49 10.97
CA TRP A 474 4.45 13.23 9.91
C TRP A 474 4.69 14.70 10.22
N LYS A 475 4.02 15.26 11.22
CA LYS A 475 4.22 16.65 11.65
C LYS A 475 5.56 16.86 12.34
N ASP A 476 6.09 15.81 12.94
CA ASP A 476 7.35 15.83 13.68
C ASP A 476 8.53 15.38 12.80
N TRP A 477 8.28 15.01 11.54
CA TRP A 477 9.32 14.55 10.63
C TRP A 477 10.07 15.73 10.01
N GLU A 478 11.38 15.69 10.13
CA GLU A 478 12.28 16.64 9.50
C GLU A 478 12.41 16.40 7.99
N ARG A 479 13.10 17.33 7.32
CA ARG A 479 13.46 17.14 5.93
C ARG A 479 14.36 15.90 5.81
N PRO A 480 14.02 14.93 4.94
CA PRO A 480 14.78 13.70 4.85
C PRO A 480 16.17 13.91 4.27
N THR A 481 17.12 13.09 4.74
CA THR A 481 18.45 12.99 4.17
C THR A 481 18.42 12.05 2.98
N VAL A 482 18.96 12.49 1.83
CA VAL A 482 19.06 11.70 0.60
C VAL A 482 20.51 11.28 0.39
N HIS A 483 20.72 10.00 0.15
CA HIS A 483 22.01 9.40 -0.13
C HIS A 483 22.09 9.06 -1.61
N SER A 484 23.09 9.57 -2.32
CA SER A 484 23.30 9.31 -3.75
C SER A 484 23.83 7.90 -4.05
N ARG A 485 24.33 7.21 -3.02
CA ARG A 485 24.84 5.84 -3.08
C ARG A 485 24.50 5.09 -1.79
N ASP A 486 24.26 3.79 -1.90
CA ASP A 486 24.16 2.90 -0.75
C ASP A 486 25.56 2.43 -0.31
N ASP A 487 26.17 3.25 0.54
CA ASP A 487 27.49 3.00 1.14
C ASP A 487 27.42 2.29 2.50
N CYS A 488 26.23 1.83 2.94
CA CYS A 488 26.06 1.15 4.23
C CYS A 488 26.82 -0.17 4.35
N PHE A 489 27.18 -0.77 3.22
CA PHE A 489 27.87 -2.06 3.14
C PHE A 489 29.22 -1.96 2.42
N ASP A 490 29.82 -0.76 2.37
CA ASP A 490 31.18 -0.57 1.86
C ASP A 490 32.24 -1.08 2.88
N GLU A 491 33.47 -1.27 2.43
CA GLU A 491 34.56 -1.84 3.25
C GLU A 491 34.80 -1.01 4.52
N GLY A 492 34.71 -1.66 5.69
CA GLY A 492 34.89 -1.05 7.01
C GLY A 492 33.67 -1.12 7.93
N GLY A 493 32.47 -1.40 7.40
CA GLY A 493 31.27 -1.71 8.21
C GLY A 493 30.77 -0.61 9.17
N SER A 494 31.41 0.56 9.19
CA SER A 494 31.16 1.65 10.15
C SER A 494 29.73 2.21 10.04
N LYS A 495 29.16 2.18 8.83
CA LYS A 495 27.81 2.69 8.52
C LYS A 495 26.70 1.67 8.65
N ARG A 496 26.99 0.42 9.05
CA ARG A 496 25.94 -0.58 9.33
C ARG A 496 25.01 -0.11 10.45
N LYS A 497 25.54 0.58 11.47
CA LYS A 497 24.72 1.16 12.55
C LYS A 497 23.70 2.17 12.01
N GLU A 498 24.07 2.96 11.01
CA GLU A 498 23.14 3.91 10.36
C GLU A 498 22.00 3.17 9.64
N TYR A 499 22.31 2.06 8.97
CA TYR A 499 21.32 1.22 8.30
C TYR A 499 20.28 0.61 9.27
N MET A 500 20.72 0.29 10.49
CA MET A 500 19.90 -0.31 11.55
C MET A 500 19.15 0.73 12.39
N LYS A 501 19.34 2.03 12.17
CA LYS A 501 18.68 3.08 12.94
C LYS A 501 17.15 2.96 12.86
N GLY A 502 16.45 3.11 13.97
CA GLY A 502 15.01 2.90 14.06
C GLY A 502 14.54 1.44 14.01
N SER A 503 15.41 0.46 13.75
CA SER A 503 15.04 -0.96 13.78
C SER A 503 14.82 -1.45 15.22
N PRO A 504 14.29 -2.67 15.43
CA PRO A 504 14.19 -3.28 16.76
C PRO A 504 15.55 -3.44 17.48
N GLU A 505 16.66 -3.41 16.75
CA GLU A 505 18.03 -3.51 17.28
C GLU A 505 18.65 -2.15 17.62
N ASP A 506 17.99 -1.03 17.29
CA ASP A 506 18.47 0.30 17.66
C ASP A 506 18.26 0.54 19.16
N GLU A 507 19.35 0.62 19.92
CA GLU A 507 19.34 0.89 21.37
C GLU A 507 18.60 2.20 21.72
N THR A 508 18.51 3.15 20.78
CA THR A 508 17.79 4.42 20.98
C THR A 508 16.27 4.29 20.78
N CYS A 509 15.80 3.18 20.21
CA CYS A 509 14.39 2.84 20.14
C CYS A 509 13.96 2.25 21.48
N GLN A 510 13.65 3.09 22.47
CA GLN A 510 13.04 2.64 23.73
C GLN A 510 11.80 1.78 23.42
N THR A 511 11.74 0.57 23.99
CA THR A 511 10.60 -0.35 23.91
C THR A 511 9.41 0.12 24.75
N SER A 512 9.45 1.33 25.31
CA SER A 512 8.40 1.90 26.16
C SER A 512 7.21 2.40 25.33
N PHE A 513 6.64 1.55 24.48
CA PHE A 513 5.29 1.77 23.96
C PHE A 513 4.34 0.75 24.59
N SER A 514 3.94 1.03 25.83
CA SER A 514 2.74 0.48 26.45
C SER A 514 1.44 0.95 25.76
N GLY A 515 1.54 1.84 24.76
CA GLY A 515 0.42 2.44 24.04
C GLY A 515 -0.23 1.58 22.95
N MET A 516 0.21 0.34 22.72
CA MET A 516 -0.48 -0.55 21.77
C MET A 516 -1.92 -0.82 22.21
N LEU A 517 -2.18 -0.89 23.52
CA LEU A 517 -3.53 -0.99 24.06
C LEU A 517 -4.31 0.33 23.96
N GLY A 518 -3.67 1.49 24.13
CA GLY A 518 -4.35 2.80 24.11
C GLY A 518 -4.92 3.22 22.76
N LEU A 519 -4.22 2.95 21.65
CA LEU A 519 -4.69 3.34 20.31
C LEU A 519 -5.71 2.34 19.72
N PHE A 520 -5.62 1.06 20.08
CA PHE A 520 -6.67 0.09 19.76
C PHE A 520 -7.91 0.31 20.65
N SER A 521 -7.72 0.62 21.93
CA SER A 521 -8.75 1.09 22.86
C SER A 521 -9.52 2.31 22.32
N GLU A 522 -8.82 3.36 21.87
CA GLU A 522 -9.48 4.55 21.30
C GLU A 522 -10.13 4.32 19.93
N ALA A 523 -9.53 3.48 19.08
CA ALA A 523 -10.08 3.14 17.77
C ALA A 523 -11.25 2.14 17.84
N LEU A 524 -11.38 1.38 18.94
CA LEU A 524 -12.42 0.37 19.16
C LEU A 524 -13.39 0.72 20.30
N GLY A 525 -13.19 1.85 20.98
CA GLY A 525 -14.03 2.31 22.08
C GLY A 525 -13.92 1.50 23.37
N ILE A 526 -12.85 0.73 23.58
CA ILE A 526 -12.65 -0.12 24.76
C ILE A 526 -11.72 0.60 25.72
N ASN A 527 -12.23 1.43 26.63
CA ASN A 527 -11.42 2.02 27.72
C ASN A 527 -10.95 0.97 28.72
#